data_AF-A0A1T3P5J0-F1
#
_entry.id   AF-A0A1T3P5J0-F1
#
_cell.length_a   1.000
_cell.length_b   1.000
_cell.length_c   1.000
_cell.angle_alpha   90.00
_cell.angle_beta   90.00
_cell.angle_gamma   90.00
#
_symmetry.space_group_name_H-M   'P 1'
#
loop_
_entity.id
_entity.type
_entity.pdbx_description
1 polymer ?
#
loop_
_entity_poly.entity_id
_entity_poly.type
_entity_poly.pdbx_seq_one_letter_code
_entity_poly.pdbx_strand_id
1 'polypeptide(L)'
;MTDAATLVMTALEHAYNQDTDRALATLQTLAEEHGDAALFGAPAAFAVVAVHVLERLHPLAPGEMWAIGSLVRDIETANPASVFAARYVVATANRQADHALALLRAEASHPDDDRFPRAVLATLGLAASLMRAVLPKDAQ
;
A
#
# COMPACT_ATOMS: atom_id res chain seq x y z
N MET A 1 1.15 9.66 -23.32
CA MET A 1 0.34 9.54 -22.09
C MET A 1 0.67 8.18 -21.52
N THR A 2 1.32 8.15 -20.37
CA THR A 2 1.68 6.89 -19.70
C THR A 2 0.41 6.35 -19.06
N ASP A 3 0.15 5.05 -19.17
CA ASP A 3 -1.05 4.49 -18.55
C ASP A 3 -0.94 4.51 -17.00
N ALA A 4 -2.10 4.58 -16.33
CA ALA A 4 -2.16 4.68 -14.87
C ALA A 4 -1.51 3.49 -14.15
N ALA A 5 -1.61 2.28 -14.71
CA ALA A 5 -1.01 1.09 -14.10
C ALA A 5 0.52 1.15 -14.13
N THR A 6 1.09 1.61 -15.24
CA THR A 6 2.53 1.84 -15.40
C THR A 6 3.03 2.86 -14.38
N LEU A 7 2.32 3.97 -14.17
CA LEU A 7 2.68 4.97 -13.16
C LEU A 7 2.62 4.40 -11.74
N VAL A 8 1.58 3.64 -11.40
CA VAL A 8 1.46 2.96 -10.10
C VAL A 8 2.62 2.00 -9.85
N MET A 9 2.98 1.17 -10.84
CA MET A 9 4.10 0.24 -10.71
C MET A 9 5.46 0.95 -10.66
N THR A 10 5.61 2.05 -11.40
CA THR A 10 6.83 2.88 -11.38
C THR A 10 7.03 3.55 -10.02
N ALA A 11 5.95 4.04 -9.40
CA ALA A 11 6.01 4.58 -8.04
C ALA A 11 6.45 3.52 -7.02
N LEU A 12 5.96 2.28 -7.18
CA LEU A 12 6.38 1.13 -6.37
C LEU A 12 7.85 0.77 -6.57
N GLU A 13 8.34 0.79 -7.81
CA GLU A 13 9.75 0.56 -8.11
C GLU A 13 10.65 1.62 -7.46
N HIS A 14 10.29 2.91 -7.57
CA HIS A 14 11.03 3.98 -6.88
C HIS A 14 11.01 3.79 -5.36
N ALA A 15 9.84 3.48 -4.78
CA ALA A 15 9.73 3.22 -3.35
C ALA A 15 10.53 1.97 -2.91
N TYR A 16 10.59 0.92 -3.73
CA TYR A 16 11.42 -0.27 -3.52
C TYR A 16 12.90 0.12 -3.45
N ASN A 17 13.35 0.97 -4.38
CA ASN A 17 14.71 1.50 -4.43
C ASN A 17 15.02 2.57 -3.37
N GLN A 18 14.08 2.87 -2.47
CA GLN A 18 14.18 3.90 -1.44
C GLN A 18 14.32 5.32 -2.02
N ASP A 19 13.90 5.51 -3.27
CA ASP A 19 13.82 6.81 -3.94
C ASP A 19 12.44 7.42 -3.68
N THR A 20 12.27 7.96 -2.47
CA THR A 20 11.00 8.52 -2.00
C THR A 20 10.56 9.72 -2.84
N ASP A 21 11.50 10.56 -3.28
CA ASP A 21 11.20 11.76 -4.06
C ASP A 21 10.63 11.39 -5.44
N ARG A 22 11.24 10.42 -6.13
CA ARG A 22 10.69 9.96 -7.43
C ARG A 22 9.39 9.18 -7.28
N ALA A 23 9.23 8.42 -6.20
CA ALA A 23 7.96 7.75 -5.92
C ALA A 23 6.82 8.77 -5.75
N LEU A 24 7.06 9.84 -5.00
CA LEU A 24 6.09 10.92 -4.80
C LEU A 24 5.80 11.66 -6.11
N ALA A 25 6.83 12.04 -6.87
CA ALA A 25 6.67 12.70 -8.15
C ALA A 25 5.84 11.85 -9.13
N THR A 26 6.04 10.54 -9.14
CA THR A 26 5.27 9.62 -10.00
C THR A 26 3.79 9.55 -9.58
N LEU A 27 3.50 9.55 -8.28
CA LEU A 27 2.12 9.62 -7.78
C LEU A 27 1.45 10.97 -8.09
N GLN A 28 2.21 12.06 -8.07
CA GLN A 28 1.72 13.37 -8.50
C GLN A 28 1.37 13.34 -9.99
N THR A 29 2.24 12.81 -10.85
CA THR A 29 1.95 12.62 -12.27
C THR A 29 0.71 11.75 -12.50
N LEU A 30 0.52 10.68 -11.71
CA LEU A 30 -0.69 9.86 -11.77
C LEU A 30 -1.96 10.69 -11.51
N ALA A 31 -1.95 11.53 -10.46
CA ALA A 31 -3.08 12.37 -10.12
C ALA A 31 -3.32 13.46 -11.20
N GLU A 32 -2.26 14.07 -11.73
CA GLU A 32 -2.35 15.10 -12.76
C GLU A 32 -2.86 14.56 -14.11
N GLU A 33 -2.39 13.39 -14.55
CA GLU A 33 -2.75 12.82 -15.86
C GLU A 33 -4.06 12.05 -15.86
N HIS A 34 -4.41 11.39 -14.74
CA HIS A 34 -5.54 10.45 -14.66
C HIS A 34 -6.60 10.82 -13.61
N GLY A 35 -6.37 11.89 -12.84
CA GLY A 35 -7.29 12.42 -11.83
C GLY A 35 -7.27 11.65 -10.50
N ASP A 36 -7.96 12.21 -9.51
CA ASP A 36 -8.02 11.68 -8.14
C ASP A 36 -8.59 10.27 -8.05
N ALA A 37 -9.44 9.87 -9.00
CA ALA A 37 -9.99 8.51 -9.07
C ALA A 37 -8.89 7.46 -9.31
N ALA A 38 -7.87 7.78 -10.11
CA ALA A 38 -6.73 6.90 -10.33
C ALA A 38 -5.86 6.79 -9.08
N LEU A 39 -5.64 7.91 -8.37
CA LEU A 39 -4.96 7.92 -7.07
C LEU A 39 -5.75 7.13 -6.01
N PHE A 40 -7.09 7.16 -6.06
CA PHE A 40 -7.95 6.37 -5.19
C PHE A 40 -7.78 4.86 -5.38
N GLY A 41 -7.46 4.42 -6.60
CA GLY A 41 -7.19 3.01 -6.91
C GLY A 41 -5.78 2.53 -6.54
N ALA A 42 -4.81 3.44 -6.38
CA ALA A 42 -3.40 3.09 -6.16
C ALA A 42 -3.16 2.23 -4.89
N PRO A 43 -3.77 2.51 -3.71
CA PRO A 43 -3.63 1.66 -2.52
C PRO A 43 -4.02 0.21 -2.76
N ALA A 44 -5.05 -0.05 -3.58
CA ALA A 44 -5.49 -1.41 -3.89
C ALA A 44 -4.39 -2.18 -4.63
N ALA A 45 -3.73 -1.55 -5.61
CA ALA A 45 -2.62 -2.17 -6.32
C ALA A 45 -1.44 -2.48 -5.38
N PHE A 46 -1.05 -1.53 -4.52
CA PHE A 46 0.02 -1.73 -3.54
C PHE A 46 -0.32 -2.84 -2.54
N ALA A 47 -1.57 -2.89 -2.07
CA ALA A 47 -2.04 -3.93 -1.16
C ALA A 47 -2.01 -5.31 -1.82
N VAL A 48 -2.41 -5.45 -3.08
CA VAL A 48 -2.31 -6.71 -3.82
C VAL A 48 -0.86 -7.19 -3.89
N VAL A 49 0.09 -6.31 -4.18
CA VAL A 49 1.51 -6.67 -4.17
C VAL A 49 1.96 -7.10 -2.77
N ALA A 50 1.60 -6.35 -1.74
CA ALA A 50 1.93 -6.70 -0.35
C ALA A 50 1.39 -8.08 0.03
N VAL A 51 0.13 -8.39 -0.32
CA VAL A 51 -0.50 -9.70 -0.09
C VAL A 51 0.26 -10.81 -0.80
N HIS A 52 0.59 -10.62 -2.08
CA HIS A 52 1.34 -11.62 -2.85
C HIS A 52 2.71 -11.93 -2.21
N VAL A 53 3.39 -10.90 -1.70
CA VAL A 53 4.66 -11.07 -0.99
C VAL A 53 4.48 -11.79 0.34
N LEU A 54 3.44 -11.43 1.10
CA LEU A 54 3.10 -12.06 2.39
C LEU A 54 2.78 -13.55 2.24
N GLU A 55 1.96 -13.92 1.26
CA GLU A 55 1.61 -15.31 0.97
C GLU A 55 2.83 -16.16 0.58
N ARG A 56 3.85 -15.54 -0.03
CA ARG A 56 5.12 -16.22 -0.35
C ARG A 56 6.03 -16.39 0.87
N LEU A 57 6.04 -15.42 1.78
CA LEU A 57 6.86 -15.47 3.01
C LEU A 57 6.26 -16.39 4.07
N HIS A 58 4.95 -16.31 4.27
CA HIS A 58 4.22 -17.06 5.28
C HIS A 58 2.90 -17.57 4.70
N PRO A 59 2.92 -18.73 4.01
CA PRO A 59 1.68 -19.34 3.53
C PRO A 59 0.79 -19.71 4.71
N LEU A 60 -0.47 -19.32 4.65
CA LEU A 60 -1.46 -19.65 5.68
C LEU A 60 -2.01 -21.07 5.49
N ALA A 61 -2.22 -21.77 6.60
CA ALA A 61 -2.96 -23.02 6.59
C ALA A 61 -4.47 -22.78 6.34
N PRO A 62 -5.22 -23.80 5.88
CA PRO A 62 -6.67 -23.66 5.71
C PRO A 62 -7.37 -23.21 7.00
N GLY A 63 -8.12 -22.11 6.91
CA GLY A 63 -8.87 -21.53 8.03
C GLY A 63 -8.10 -20.49 8.85
N GLU A 64 -6.82 -20.25 8.58
CA GLU A 64 -6.07 -19.16 9.19
C GLU A 64 -6.37 -17.82 8.52
N MET A 65 -6.15 -16.73 9.28
CA MET A 65 -6.34 -15.36 8.81
C MET A 65 -5.13 -14.51 9.20
N TRP A 66 -4.83 -13.52 8.36
CA TRP A 66 -3.82 -12.53 8.68
C TRP A 66 -4.29 -11.61 9.82
N ALA A 67 -3.39 -11.33 10.76
CA ALA A 67 -3.61 -10.39 11.85
C ALA A 67 -2.74 -9.14 11.66
N ILE A 68 -3.23 -7.98 12.11
CA ILE A 68 -2.50 -6.71 12.00
C ILE A 68 -1.17 -6.75 12.75
N GLY A 69 -1.12 -7.46 13.89
CA GLY A 69 0.10 -7.66 14.66
C GLY A 69 1.23 -8.37 13.89
N SER A 70 0.91 -9.04 12.78
CA SER A 70 1.90 -9.63 11.89
C SER A 70 2.63 -8.59 11.03
N LEU A 71 2.07 -7.38 10.86
CA LEU A 71 2.62 -6.33 9.99
C LEU A 71 3.14 -5.11 10.75
N VAL A 72 2.52 -4.77 11.88
CA VAL A 72 2.89 -3.61 12.70
C VAL A 72 3.18 -4.07 14.11
N ARG A 73 4.43 -3.88 14.54
CA ARG A 73 4.82 -3.99 15.94
C ARG A 73 4.32 -2.75 16.69
N ASP A 74 3.83 -2.94 17.91
CA ASP A 74 3.42 -1.87 18.83
C ASP A 74 2.38 -0.90 18.25
N ILE A 75 1.24 -1.47 17.82
CA ILE A 75 0.14 -0.74 17.17
C ILE A 75 -0.35 0.49 17.97
N GLU A 76 -0.19 0.49 19.28
CA GLU A 76 -0.56 1.59 20.18
C GLU A 76 0.28 2.85 19.98
N THR A 77 1.52 2.69 19.50
CA THR A 77 2.48 3.79 19.28
C THR A 77 2.72 4.08 17.80
N ALA A 78 2.20 3.23 16.92
CA ALA A 78 2.35 3.37 15.48
C ALA A 78 1.63 4.61 14.96
N ASN A 79 2.22 5.28 13.97
CA ASN A 79 1.56 6.41 13.33
C ASN A 79 0.27 5.95 12.63
N PRO A 80 -0.78 6.80 12.56
CA PRO A 80 -2.08 6.40 12.01
C PRO A 80 -2.04 5.90 10.57
N ALA A 81 -1.18 6.46 9.71
CA ALA A 81 -1.08 6.06 8.31
C ALA A 81 -0.50 4.65 8.15
N SER A 82 0.49 4.28 8.97
CA SER A 82 1.03 2.91 9.03
C SER A 82 0.00 1.92 9.58
N VAL A 83 -0.80 2.32 10.58
CA VAL A 83 -1.90 1.49 11.08
C VAL A 83 -2.96 1.28 10.01
N PHE A 84 -3.32 2.33 9.25
CA PHE A 84 -4.18 2.23 8.09
C PHE A 84 -3.63 1.23 7.07
N ALA A 85 -2.37 1.41 6.63
CA ALA A 85 -1.76 0.58 5.61
C ALA A 85 -1.79 -0.91 6.00
N ALA A 86 -1.46 -1.22 7.24
CA ALA A 86 -1.50 -2.58 7.75
C ALA A 86 -2.93 -3.15 7.81
N ARG A 87 -3.91 -2.37 8.30
CA ARG A 87 -5.34 -2.76 8.30
C ARG A 87 -5.84 -3.01 6.90
N TYR A 88 -5.49 -2.14 5.96
CA TYR A 88 -5.91 -2.22 4.58
C TYR A 88 -5.32 -3.46 3.89
N VAL A 89 -4.02 -3.72 4.05
CA VAL A 89 -3.37 -4.93 3.53
C VAL A 89 -3.97 -6.20 4.15
N VAL A 90 -4.21 -6.24 5.47
CA VAL A 90 -4.83 -7.39 6.15
C VAL A 90 -6.26 -7.63 5.66
N ALA A 91 -7.06 -6.58 5.50
CA ALA A 91 -8.41 -6.70 4.97
C ALA A 91 -8.38 -7.25 3.53
N THR A 92 -7.46 -6.78 2.69
CA THR A 92 -7.24 -7.30 1.34
C THR A 92 -6.80 -8.77 1.36
N ALA A 93 -5.84 -9.13 2.22
CA ALA A 93 -5.33 -10.50 2.35
C ALA A 93 -6.44 -11.48 2.76
N ASN A 94 -7.29 -11.06 3.69
CA ASN A 94 -8.42 -11.84 4.19
C ASN A 94 -9.66 -11.75 3.29
N ARG A 95 -9.56 -11.14 2.09
CA ARG A 95 -10.66 -10.96 1.12
C ARG A 95 -11.88 -10.22 1.68
N GLN A 96 -11.66 -9.30 2.62
CA GLN A 96 -12.68 -8.47 3.25
C GLN A 96 -12.89 -7.17 2.47
N ALA A 97 -13.44 -7.28 1.25
CA ALA A 97 -13.56 -6.14 0.32
C ALA A 97 -14.35 -4.95 0.90
N ASP A 98 -15.46 -5.21 1.60
CA ASP A 98 -16.28 -4.15 2.22
C ASP A 98 -15.51 -3.39 3.29
N HIS A 99 -14.69 -4.10 4.07
CA HIS A 99 -13.85 -3.50 5.11
C HIS A 99 -12.73 -2.66 4.48
N ALA A 100 -12.03 -3.19 3.47
CA ALA A 100 -11.01 -2.45 2.74
C ALA A 100 -11.59 -1.15 2.14
N LEU A 101 -12.78 -1.23 1.52
CA LEU A 101 -13.46 -0.07 0.96
C LEU A 101 -13.89 0.94 2.05
N ALA A 102 -14.39 0.46 3.18
CA ALA A 102 -14.75 1.33 4.31
C ALA A 102 -13.54 2.10 4.86
N LEU A 103 -12.37 1.44 4.96
CA LEU A 103 -11.12 2.09 5.36
C LEU A 103 -10.73 3.21 4.39
N LEU A 104 -10.72 2.93 3.07
CA LEU A 104 -10.40 3.94 2.06
C LEU A 104 -11.35 5.13 2.10
N ARG A 105 -12.66 4.88 2.20
CA ARG A 105 -13.67 5.93 2.30
C ARG A 105 -13.49 6.78 3.56
N ALA A 106 -13.12 6.17 4.69
CA ALA A 106 -12.89 6.90 5.93
C ALA A 106 -11.70 7.85 5.82
N GLU A 107 -10.61 7.42 5.18
CA GLU A 107 -9.44 8.27 4.96
C GLU A 107 -9.71 9.36 3.91
N ALA A 108 -10.41 9.03 2.82
CA ALA A 108 -10.73 9.98 1.74
C ALA A 108 -11.81 11.01 2.11
N SER A 109 -12.67 10.73 3.09
CA SER A 109 -13.71 11.66 3.57
C SER A 109 -13.30 12.44 4.81
N HIS A 110 -12.05 12.29 5.28
CA HIS A 110 -11.59 12.98 6.46
C HIS A 110 -11.39 14.49 6.18
N PRO A 111 -11.67 15.38 7.14
CA PRO A 111 -11.46 16.83 6.99
C PRO A 111 -9.99 17.29 6.90
N ASP A 112 -9.02 16.36 6.90
CA ASP A 112 -7.60 16.68 6.76
C ASP A 112 -7.18 16.17 5.38
N ASP A 113 -6.94 17.10 4.45
CA ASP A 113 -6.66 16.80 3.05
C ASP A 113 -5.37 15.97 2.88
N ASP A 114 -4.44 16.04 3.83
CA ASP A 114 -3.21 15.24 3.81
C ASP A 114 -3.42 13.80 4.25
N ARG A 115 -4.57 13.48 4.85
CA ARG A 115 -4.77 12.19 5.50
C ARG A 115 -4.83 11.05 4.49
N PHE A 116 -5.58 11.24 3.40
CA PHE A 116 -5.64 10.26 2.32
C PHE A 116 -4.29 10.09 1.58
N PRO A 117 -3.58 11.15 1.15
CA PRO A 117 -2.23 11.04 0.62
C PRO A 117 -1.26 10.28 1.55
N ARG A 118 -1.27 10.55 2.86
CA ARG A 118 -0.44 9.83 3.84
C ARG A 118 -0.79 8.34 3.89
N ALA A 119 -2.08 7.99 3.80
CA ALA A 119 -2.55 6.61 3.74
C ALA A 119 -2.07 5.88 2.47
N VAL A 120 -2.11 6.55 1.31
CA VAL A 120 -1.57 6.03 0.03
C VAL A 120 -0.07 5.76 0.16
N LEU A 121 0.70 6.75 0.63
CA LEU A 121 2.15 6.64 0.80
C LEU A 121 2.55 5.57 1.82
N ALA A 122 1.81 5.44 2.92
CA ALA A 122 2.06 4.38 3.90
C ALA A 122 1.81 2.99 3.32
N THR A 123 0.79 2.82 2.47
CA THR A 123 0.50 1.55 1.79
C THR A 123 1.59 1.20 0.77
N LEU A 124 2.04 2.20 -0.01
CA LEU A 124 3.19 2.09 -0.91
C LEU A 124 4.46 1.68 -0.15
N GLY A 125 4.77 2.37 0.94
CA GLY A 125 5.94 2.10 1.78
C GLY A 125 5.93 0.70 2.38
N LEU A 126 4.76 0.24 2.86
CA LEU A 126 4.58 -1.12 3.37
C LEU A 126 4.82 -2.17 2.28
N ALA A 127 4.22 -2.00 1.09
CA ALA A 127 4.42 -2.91 -0.04
C ALA A 127 5.90 -2.97 -0.46
N ALA A 128 6.55 -1.82 -0.60
CA ALA A 128 7.97 -1.74 -0.94
C ALA A 128 8.87 -2.38 0.14
N SER A 129 8.53 -2.20 1.42
CA SER A 129 9.27 -2.83 2.53
C SER A 129 9.15 -4.35 2.51
N LEU A 130 7.95 -4.88 2.24
CA LEU A 130 7.74 -6.32 2.12
C LEU A 130 8.49 -6.87 0.90
N MET A 131 8.45 -6.20 -0.25
CA MET A 131 9.18 -6.62 -1.45
C MET A 131 10.69 -6.74 -1.18
N ARG A 132 11.30 -5.76 -0.50
CA ARG A 132 12.73 -5.82 -0.12
C ARG A 132 13.06 -6.96 0.85
N ALA A 133 12.10 -7.45 1.62
CA ALA A 133 12.31 -8.62 2.48
C ALA A 133 12.45 -9.92 1.69
N VAL A 134 12.00 -9.95 0.42
CA VAL A 134 11.98 -11.16 -0.43
C VAL A 134 12.94 -11.06 -1.62
N LEU A 135 13.11 -9.86 -2.17
CA LEU A 135 13.97 -9.61 -3.32
C LEU A 135 15.27 -8.96 -2.83
N PRO A 136 16.43 -9.66 -2.87
CA PRO A 136 17.70 -9.03 -2.56
C PRO A 136 18.02 -7.91 -3.57
N LYS A 137 18.68 -6.83 -3.10
CA LYS A 137 19.08 -5.67 -3.92
C LYS A 137 19.96 -6.03 -5.13
N ASP A 138 20.58 -7.21 -5.12
CA ASP A 138 21.54 -7.68 -6.13
C ASP A 138 20.89 -8.57 -7.23
N ALA A 139 19.55 -8.60 -7.32
CA ALA A 139 18.82 -9.40 -8.32
C ALA A 139 18.54 -8.67 -9.65
N GLN A 140 19.18 -7.52 -9.90
CA GLN A 140 19.11 -6.77 -11.16
C GLN A 140 20.49 -6.67 -11.81
#